data_AF-A0A165XM47-F1
#
_entry.id   AF-A0A165XM47-F1
#
_cell.length_a   1.000
_cell.length_b   1.000
_cell.length_c   1.000
_cell.angle_alpha   90.00
_cell.angle_beta   90.00
_cell.angle_gamma   90.00
#
_symmetry.space_group_name_H-M   'P 1'
#
loop_
_entity.id
_entity.type
_entity.pdbx_description
1 polymer ?
#
loop_
_entity_poly.entity_id
_entity_poly.type
_entity_poly.pdbx_seq_one_letter_code
_entity_poly.pdbx_strand_id
1 'polypeptide(L)' 'MLEPTEIRMKAKLTQVEMARALGCSQSCVSRVERDGFSEKTAVLERSYQLFMLEQLQLTDEENLPVAKS' A
#
# COMPACT_ATOMS: atom_id res chain seq x y z
N MET A 1 3.26 -4.86 -12.57
CA MET A 1 3.06 -4.01 -11.38
C MET A 1 1.79 -4.50 -10.71
N LEU A 2 1.72 -4.60 -9.38
CA LEU A 2 0.48 -5.04 -8.72
C LEU A 2 -0.62 -3.99 -8.89
N GLU A 3 -1.87 -4.44 -8.98
CA GLU A 3 -3.02 -3.54 -9.05
C GLU A 3 -3.17 -2.78 -7.71
N PRO A 4 -3.68 -1.54 -7.70
CA PRO A 4 -3.82 -0.73 -6.47
C PRO A 4 -4.59 -1.46 -5.36
N THR A 5 -5.61 -2.22 -5.73
CA THR A 5 -6.39 -3.05 -4.81
C THR A 5 -5.55 -4.15 -4.18
N GLU A 6 -4.70 -4.82 -4.96
CA GLU A 6 -3.82 -5.88 -4.46
C GLU A 6 -2.78 -5.35 -3.48
N ILE A 7 -2.24 -4.16 -3.75
CA ILE A 7 -1.28 -3.47 -2.86
C ILE A 7 -1.93 -3.26 -1.48
N ARG A 8 -3.14 -2.70 -1.46
CA ARG A 8 -3.87 -2.46 -0.21
C ARG A 8 -4.18 -3.77 0.54
N MET A 9 -4.67 -4.77 -0.19
CA MET A 9 -5.07 -6.05 0.40
C MET A 9 -3.87 -6.80 1.00
N LYS A 10 -2.70 -6.75 0.35
CA LYS A 10 -1.45 -7.30 0.90
C LYS A 10 -1.01 -6.61 2.19
N ALA A 11 -1.19 -5.29 2.27
CA ALA A 11 -0.95 -4.50 3.47
C ALA A 11 -2.02 -4.70 4.57
N LYS A 12 -3.07 -5.51 4.30
CA LYS A 12 -4.19 -5.77 5.21
C LYS A 12 -4.89 -4.50 5.71
N LEU A 13 -4.92 -3.45 4.88
CA LEU A 13 -5.55 -2.17 5.22
C LEU A 13 -6.93 -2.04 4.59
N THR A 14 -7.80 -1.33 5.30
CA THR A 14 -8.99 -0.71 4.72
C THR A 14 -8.60 0.48 3.83
N GLN A 15 -9.50 0.91 2.94
CA GLN A 15 -9.25 2.09 2.10
C GLN A 15 -9.04 3.37 2.94
N VAL A 16 -9.67 3.44 4.12
CA VAL A 16 -9.53 4.56 5.06
C VAL A 16 -8.14 4.59 5.68
N GLU A 17 -7.63 3.43 6.13
CA GLU A 17 -6.29 3.34 6.73
C GLU A 17 -5.21 3.62 5.70
N MET A 18 -5.36 3.09 4.49
CA MET A 18 -4.44 3.38 3.40
C MET A 18 -4.44 4.86 3.03
N ALA A 19 -5.61 5.49 2.98
CA ALA A 19 -5.71 6.93 2.72
C ALA A 19 -4.99 7.75 3.80
N ARG A 20 -5.07 7.35 5.07
CA ARG A 20 -4.32 7.98 6.17
C ARG A 20 -2.82 7.80 6.00
N ALA A 21 -2.35 6.61 5.65
CA ALA A 21 -0.93 6.34 5.42
C ALA A 21 -0.36 7.16 4.26
N LEU A 22 -1.16 7.36 3.20
CA LEU A 22 -0.75 8.09 2.00
C LEU A 22 -0.99 9.60 2.07
N GLY A 23 -1.61 10.10 3.15
CA GLY A 23 -1.95 11.52 3.28
C GLY A 23 -2.98 12.00 2.26
N CYS A 24 -3.95 11.15 1.87
CA CYS A 24 -5.00 11.48 0.92
C CYS A 24 -6.39 11.15 1.45
N SER A 25 -7.44 11.34 0.64
CA SER A 25 -8.82 10.98 1.02
C SER A 25 -9.14 9.53 0.66
N GLN A 26 -10.05 8.89 1.41
CA GLN A 26 -10.55 7.55 1.07
C GLN A 26 -11.17 7.51 -0.33
N SER A 27 -11.84 8.59 -0.75
CA SER A 27 -12.39 8.70 -2.11
C SER A 27 -11.31 8.67 -3.19
N CYS A 28 -10.10 9.15 -2.88
CA CYS A 28 -8.95 9.09 -3.79
C CYS A 28 -8.47 7.65 -3.97
N VAL A 29 -8.31 6.92 -2.86
CA VAL A 29 -7.99 5.48 -2.86
C VAL A 29 -9.03 4.69 -3.65
N SER A 30 -10.32 4.91 -3.37
CA SER A 30 -11.41 4.23 -4.07
C SER A 30 -11.42 4.51 -5.58
N ARG A 31 -11.09 5.74 -5.99
CA ARG A 31 -11.01 6.11 -7.42
C ARG A 31 -9.85 5.39 -8.11
N VAL A 32 -8.68 5.35 -7.47
CA VAL A 32 -7.51 4.63 -8.00
C VAL A 32 -7.78 3.12 -8.09
N GLU A 33 -8.43 2.52 -7.09
CA GLU A 33 -8.77 1.09 -7.12
C GLU A 33 -9.78 0.72 -8.22
N ARG A 34 -10.66 1.65 -8.59
CA ARG A 34 -11.68 1.42 -9.63
C ARG A 34 -11.15 1.73 -11.03
N ASP A 35 -10.45 2.85 -11.17
CA ASP A 35 -10.11 3.44 -12.47
C ASP A 35 -8.63 3.21 -12.84
N GLY A 36 -7.83 2.65 -11.93
CA GLY A 36 -6.38 2.51 -12.07
C GLY A 36 -5.64 3.83 -11.85
N PHE A 37 -4.32 3.81 -12.07
CA PHE A 37 -3.51 5.03 -12.06
C PHE A 37 -3.68 5.79 -13.39
N SER A 38 -4.05 7.06 -13.29
CA SER A 38 -4.05 8.06 -14.37
C SER A 38 -2.93 9.09 -14.16
N GLU A 39 -2.64 9.94 -15.16
CA GLU A 39 -1.68 11.06 -14.99
C GLU A 39 -1.99 11.93 -13.75
N LYS A 40 -3.27 12.14 -13.45
CA LYS A 40 -3.70 12.93 -12.28
C LYS A 40 -3.44 12.24 -10.95
N THR A 41 -3.25 10.93 -10.96
CA THR A 41 -3.01 10.10 -9.77
C THR A 41 -1.62 9.44 -9.81
N ALA A 42 -0.78 9.76 -10.79
CA ALA A 42 0.57 9.19 -10.92
C ALA A 42 1.46 9.52 -9.71
N VAL A 43 1.23 10.66 -9.06
CA VAL A 43 1.91 11.02 -7.79
C VAL A 43 1.58 10.01 -6.67
N LEU A 44 0.35 9.49 -6.64
CA LEU A 44 -0.06 8.47 -5.68
C LEU A 44 0.51 7.10 -6.01
N GLU A 45 0.77 6.79 -7.28
CA GLU A 45 1.38 5.52 -7.69
C GLU A 45 2.71 5.28 -6.97
N ARG A 46 3.56 6.31 -6.91
CA ARG A 46 4.83 6.22 -6.20
C ARG A 46 4.65 6.01 -4.70
N SER A 47 3.69 6.71 -4.09
CA SER A 47 3.37 6.54 -2.66
C SER A 47 2.82 5.14 -2.35
N TYR A 48 1.99 4.58 -3.23
CA TYR A 48 1.51 3.19 -3.13
C TYR A 48 2.64 2.18 -3.19
N GLN A 49 3.58 2.36 -4.12
CA GLN A 49 4.72 1.46 -4.29
C GLN A 49 5.67 1.52 -3.08
N LEU A 50 5.99 2.72 -2.60
CA LEU A 50 6.83 2.90 -1.41
C LEU A 50 6.17 2.27 -0.18
N PHE A 51 4.88 2.52 0.00
CA PHE A 51 4.12 1.91 1.08
C PHE A 51 4.15 0.38 1.01
N MET A 52 3.99 -0.22 -0.18
CA MET A 52 4.12 -1.67 -0.35
C MET A 52 5.49 -2.20 0.08
N LEU A 53 6.57 -1.50 -0.30
CA LEU A 53 7.93 -1.90 0.06
C LEU A 53 8.16 -1.84 1.58
N GLU A 54 7.65 -0.81 2.25
CA GLU A 54 7.69 -0.70 3.71
C GLU A 54 6.94 -1.86 4.39
N GLN A 55 5.73 -2.19 3.91
CA GLN A 55 4.96 -3.30 4.47
C GLN A 55 5.62 -4.67 4.23
N LEU A 56 6.27 -4.87 3.07
CA LEU A 56 7.00 -6.10 2.77
C LEU A 56 8.23 -6.27 3.68
N GLN A 57 8.99 -5.20 3.93
CA GLN A 57 10.14 -5.24 4.84
C GLN A 57 9.72 -5.57 6.28
N LEU A 58 8.58 -5.06 6.74
CA LEU A 58 8.04 -5.38 8.07
C LEU A 58 7.63 -6.86 8.20
N THR A 59 7.07 -7.46 7.14
CA THR A 59 6.70 -8.89 7.15
C THR A 59 7.90 -9.84 7.09
N ASP A 60 9.03 -9.40 6.53
CA ASP A 60 10.27 -10.19 6.50
C ASP A 60 10.99 -10.14 7.84
N GLU A 61 10.95 -9.01 8.58
CA GLU A 61 11.54 -8.92 9.92
C GLU A 61 10.76 -9.69 11.00
N GLU A 62 9.43 -9.79 10.90
CA GLU A 62 8.63 -10.66 11.79
C GLU A 62 8.90 -12.17 11.56
N ASN A 63 9.49 -12.55 10.42
CA ASN A 63 9.84 -13.94 10.10
C ASN A 63 11.33 -14.28 10.31
N LEU A 64 12.13 -13.43 10.96
CA LEU A 64 13.43 -13.89 11.42
C LEU A 64 13.22 -14.98 12.48
N PRO A 65 13.71 -16.22 12.27
CA PRO A 65 13.74 -17.19 13.35
C PRO A 65 14.60 -16.56 14.44
N VAL A 66 13.98 -16.28 15.59
CA VAL A 66 14.72 -15.93 16.81
C VAL A 66 15.73 -17.05 16.99
N ALA A 67 16.99 -16.77 16.66
CA ALA A 67 18.09 -17.67 16.89
C ALA A 67 18.10 -17.90 18.40
N LYS A 68 17.56 -19.05 18.83
CA LYS A 68 17.66 -19.48 20.22
C LYS A 68 19.15 -19.60 20.52
N SER A 69 19.55 -18.87 21.57
CA SER A 69 20.89 -18.78 22.13
C SER A 69 21.54 -20.14 22.37
#